data_AF-A0A7S2DUF4-F1
#
_entry.id   AF-A0A7S2DUF4-F1
#
_cell.length_a   1.000
_cell.length_b   1.000
_cell.length_c   1.000
_cell.angle_alpha   90.00
_cell.angle_beta   90.00
_cell.angle_gamma   90.00
#
_symmetry.space_group_name_H-M   'P 1'
#
loop_
_entity.id
_entity.type
_entity.pdbx_description
1 polymer ?
#
loop_
_entity_poly.entity_id
_entity_poly.type
_entity_poly.pdbx_seq_one_letter_code
_entity_poly.pdbx_strand_id
1 'polypeptide(L)'
;RKRRFSMKDVKWRKDADRPRILRERLLRVGLLGVGSFGCVELWAHRDTQECYALKGVSKGMLMKMDMKEHILNERNIMMMVDCPFIIRLYETYNGAQFLYLLLEPALGGELFSTYGRKNFYGILEFATFYSACVALAFAHMHGRHIVYRDTKPENMVLTAKGYLKVADLGLAKFVIGKTFTTCG
;
A
#
# COMPACT_ATOMS: atom_id res chain seq x y z
N ARG A 1 -32.74 11.17 13.09
CA ARG A 1 -31.57 10.87 13.96
C ARG A 1 -30.61 9.95 13.18
N LYS A 2 -29.52 10.49 12.61
CA LYS A 2 -28.51 9.68 11.91
C LYS A 2 -27.62 8.98 12.94
N ARG A 3 -27.66 7.65 13.02
CA ARG A 3 -26.69 6.88 13.81
C ARG A 3 -25.29 7.18 13.27
N ARG A 4 -24.40 7.72 14.11
CA ARG A 4 -22.96 7.83 13.81
C ARG A 4 -22.43 6.40 13.72
N PHE A 5 -22.18 5.93 12.50
CA PHE A 5 -21.50 4.66 12.27
C PHE A 5 -20.10 4.76 12.87
N SER A 6 -19.79 3.94 13.87
CA SER A 6 -18.49 3.94 14.53
C SER A 6 -17.58 2.92 13.85
N MET A 7 -16.30 3.27 13.67
CA MET A 7 -15.27 2.36 13.16
C MET A 7 -15.09 1.10 14.04
N LYS A 8 -15.65 1.12 15.26
CA LYS A 8 -15.71 -0.02 16.19
C LYS A 8 -16.74 -1.08 15.79
N ASP A 9 -17.73 -0.73 14.95
CA ASP A 9 -18.86 -1.59 14.60
C ASP A 9 -18.58 -2.48 13.37
N VAL A 10 -17.42 -2.30 12.71
CA VAL A 10 -17.01 -3.09 11.55
C VAL A 10 -16.41 -4.42 12.03
N LYS A 11 -17.09 -5.53 11.74
CA LYS A 11 -16.53 -6.88 11.89
C LYS A 11 -15.42 -7.08 10.86
N TRP A 12 -14.17 -6.97 11.31
CA TRP A 12 -12.99 -7.29 10.52
C TRP A 12 -12.96 -8.78 10.18
N ARG A 13 -12.86 -9.14 8.89
CA ARG A 13 -12.27 -10.44 8.53
C ARG A 13 -10.80 -10.36 8.89
N LYS A 14 -10.46 -10.84 10.08
CA LYS A 14 -9.08 -11.12 10.44
C LYS A 14 -8.60 -12.23 9.49
N ASP A 15 -7.48 -12.03 8.81
CA ASP A 15 -6.58 -13.12 8.43
C ASP A 15 -6.07 -13.80 9.71
N ALA A 16 -6.96 -14.42 10.50
CA ALA A 16 -6.65 -14.98 11.81
C ALA A 16 -5.71 -16.20 11.74
N ASP A 17 -5.55 -16.79 10.56
CA ASP A 17 -4.75 -18.00 10.34
C ASP A 17 -3.35 -17.76 9.77
N ARG A 18 -2.97 -16.51 9.47
CA ARG A 18 -1.61 -16.25 8.97
C ARG A 18 -0.64 -16.16 10.15
N PRO A 19 0.43 -16.98 10.17
CA PRO A 19 1.43 -16.87 11.22
C PRO A 19 2.07 -15.48 11.17
N ARG A 20 2.22 -14.88 12.34
CA ARG A 20 2.88 -13.58 12.50
C ARG A 20 4.30 -13.66 11.94
N ILE A 21 4.65 -12.75 11.05
CA ILE A 21 6.02 -12.64 10.54
C ILE A 21 6.83 -11.86 11.59
N LEU A 22 7.81 -12.52 12.20
CA LEU A 22 8.67 -11.90 13.20
C LEU A 22 9.81 -11.14 12.51
N ARG A 23 10.10 -9.92 12.97
CA ARG A 23 11.14 -9.09 12.36
C ARG A 23 12.52 -9.74 12.43
N GLU A 24 12.78 -10.46 13.51
CA GLU A 24 14.04 -11.17 13.78
C GLU A 24 14.29 -12.32 12.79
N ARG A 25 13.24 -12.77 12.09
CA ARG A 25 13.32 -13.80 11.04
C ARG A 25 13.56 -13.20 9.66
N LEU A 26 13.59 -11.87 9.51
CA LEU A 26 13.82 -11.20 8.24
C LEU A 26 15.29 -10.79 8.10
N LEU A 27 15.84 -10.98 6.90
CA LEU A 27 17.18 -10.57 6.53
C LEU A 27 17.11 -9.50 5.44
N ARG A 28 17.86 -8.40 5.61
CA ARG A 28 17.93 -7.32 4.64
C ARG A 28 18.67 -7.80 3.39
N VAL A 29 18.08 -7.58 2.23
CA VAL A 29 18.66 -7.91 0.92
C VAL A 29 19.22 -6.66 0.25
N GLY A 30 18.48 -5.54 0.25
CA GLY A 30 18.93 -4.33 -0.44
C GLY A 30 17.97 -3.16 -0.32
N LEU A 31 18.37 -2.01 -0.87
CA LEU A 31 17.53 -0.81 -0.95
C LEU A 31 16.64 -0.89 -2.21
N LEU A 32 15.33 -0.65 -2.05
CA LEU A 32 14.39 -0.53 -3.18
C LEU A 32 14.16 0.93 -3.56
N GLY A 33 14.14 1.84 -2.58
CA GLY A 33 13.95 3.26 -2.83
C GLY A 33 14.00 4.12 -1.57
N VAL A 34 13.99 5.43 -1.76
CA VAL A 34 13.96 6.42 -0.69
C VAL A 34 12.76 7.33 -0.92
N GLY A 35 11.90 7.46 0.08
CA GLY A 35 10.76 8.35 0.09
C GLY A 35 10.90 9.47 1.12
N SER A 36 9.91 10.37 1.17
CA SER A 36 9.96 11.59 1.99
C SER A 36 10.10 11.34 3.49
N PHE A 37 9.65 10.17 3.98
CA PHE A 37 9.64 9.85 5.42
C PHE A 37 10.61 8.72 5.81
N GLY A 38 11.38 8.19 4.86
CA GLY A 38 12.34 7.11 5.09
C GLY A 38 12.59 6.25 3.84
N CYS A 39 13.25 5.12 4.01
CA CYS A 39 13.58 4.20 2.92
C CYS A 39 12.63 3.01 2.83
N VAL A 40 12.58 2.42 1.64
CA VAL A 40 11.96 1.12 1.38
C VAL A 40 13.07 0.14 1.02
N GLU A 41 13.14 -0.96 1.74
CA GLU A 41 14.19 -1.97 1.58
C GLU A 41 13.58 -3.33 1.24
N LEU A 42 14.28 -4.14 0.46
CA LEU A 42 13.94 -5.53 0.21
C LEU A 42 14.49 -6.39 1.34
N TRP A 43 13.63 -7.25 1.89
CA TRP A 43 13.95 -8.20 2.95
C TRP A 43 13.46 -9.59 2.54
N ALA A 44 14.13 -10.64 3.01
CA ALA A 44 13.73 -12.02 2.79
C ALA A 44 13.54 -12.74 4.14
N HIS A 45 12.52 -13.59 4.24
CA HIS A 45 12.37 -14.45 5.41
C HIS A 45 13.46 -15.52 5.41
N ARG A 46 14.15 -15.66 6.54
CA ARG A 46 15.30 -16.56 6.70
C ARG A 46 14.98 -17.99 6.30
N ASP A 47 13.84 -18.50 6.76
CA ASP A 47 13.48 -19.91 6.60
C ASP A 47 12.79 -20.20 5.24
N THR A 48 11.83 -19.36 4.81
CA THR A 48 11.05 -19.60 3.57
C THR A 48 11.64 -18.96 2.31
N GLN A 49 12.62 -18.05 2.47
CA GLN A 49 13.17 -17.22 1.38
C GLN A 49 12.13 -16.32 0.69
N GLU A 50 10.94 -16.15 1.28
CA GLU A 50 9.91 -15.26 0.75
C GLU A 50 10.34 -13.80 0.91
N CYS A 51 10.15 -13.00 -0.15
CA CYS A 51 10.58 -11.61 -0.20
C CYS A 51 9.47 -10.64 0.24
N TYR A 52 9.88 -9.53 0.87
CA TYR A 52 9.02 -8.46 1.36
C TYR A 52 9.67 -7.10 1.16
N ALA A 53 8.85 -6.05 1.04
CA ALA A 53 9.30 -4.67 1.08
C ALA A 53 9.08 -4.10 2.49
N LEU A 54 10.13 -3.66 3.16
CA LEU A 54 10.05 -3.02 4.47
C LEU A 54 10.15 -1.50 4.31
N LYS A 55 9.02 -0.79 4.49
CA LYS A 55 8.96 0.68 4.48
C LYS A 55 9.19 1.20 5.88
N GLY A 56 10.29 1.90 6.10
CA GLY A 56 10.61 2.60 7.34
C GLY A 56 10.08 4.03 7.34
N VAL A 57 9.41 4.43 8.41
CA VAL A 57 8.82 5.78 8.57
C VAL A 57 9.32 6.40 9.87
N SER A 58 10.03 7.53 9.77
CA SER A 58 10.60 8.23 10.94
C SER A 58 9.52 8.83 11.84
N LYS A 59 9.51 8.44 13.12
CA LYS A 59 8.58 9.01 14.12
C LYS A 59 8.83 10.48 14.35
N GLY A 60 10.09 10.92 14.35
CA GLY A 60 10.45 12.33 14.52
C GLY A 60 9.88 13.18 13.38
N MET A 61 9.98 12.71 12.13
CA MET A 61 9.42 13.41 10.97
C MET A 61 7.88 13.42 11.00
N LEU A 62 7.26 12.31 11.40
CA LEU A 62 5.80 12.25 11.56
C LEU A 62 5.29 13.28 12.56
N MET A 63 5.97 13.47 13.69
CA MET A 63 5.59 14.50 14.68
C MET A 63 5.86 15.90 14.15
N LYS A 64 7.02 16.13 13.51
CA LYS A 64 7.40 17.44 12.96
C LYS A 64 6.42 17.95 11.90
N MET A 65 5.88 17.05 11.08
CA MET A 65 4.97 17.39 9.97
C MET A 65 3.49 17.17 10.31
N ASP A 66 3.15 16.81 11.55
CA ASP A 66 1.80 16.47 12.00
C ASP A 66 1.11 15.35 11.19
N MET A 67 1.89 14.36 10.74
CA MET A 67 1.45 13.27 9.86
C MET A 67 1.08 11.98 10.60
N LYS A 68 0.95 12.04 11.94
CA LYS A 68 0.66 10.86 12.78
C LYS A 68 -0.68 10.21 12.44
N GLU A 69 -1.73 11.00 12.24
CA GLU A 69 -3.05 10.46 11.90
C GLU A 69 -3.06 9.85 10.49
N HIS A 70 -2.33 10.46 9.54
CA HIS A 70 -2.19 9.97 8.18
C HIS A 70 -1.59 8.56 8.13
N ILE A 71 -0.47 8.31 8.81
CA ILE A 71 0.16 6.97 8.81
C ILE A 71 -0.70 5.91 9.51
N LEU A 72 -1.46 6.27 10.55
CA LEU A 72 -2.40 5.36 11.21
C LEU A 72 -3.58 5.03 10.30
N ASN A 73 -4.09 6.03 9.57
CA ASN A 73 -5.14 5.84 8.58
C ASN A 73 -4.66 4.98 7.40
N GLU A 74 -3.47 5.22 6.85
CA GLU A 74 -2.84 4.39 5.81
C GLU A 74 -2.79 2.93 6.26
N ARG A 75 -2.20 2.67 7.43
CA ARG A 75 -2.13 1.33 8.03
C ARG A 75 -3.52 0.70 8.17
N ASN A 76 -4.47 1.43 8.74
CA ASN A 76 -5.81 0.90 8.98
C ASN A 76 -6.50 0.54 7.66
N ILE A 77 -6.42 1.40 6.64
CA ILE A 77 -6.96 1.15 5.30
C ILE A 77 -6.32 -0.07 4.66
N MET A 78 -4.98 -0.18 4.72
CA MET A 78 -4.27 -1.36 4.20
C MET A 78 -4.74 -2.66 4.83
N MET A 79 -5.08 -2.66 6.12
CA MET A 79 -5.65 -3.85 6.79
C MET A 79 -7.09 -4.16 6.37
N MET A 80 -7.84 -3.21 5.77
CA MET A 80 -9.23 -3.44 5.33
C MET A 80 -9.30 -4.02 3.92
N VAL A 81 -8.23 -3.89 3.13
CA VAL A 81 -8.21 -4.25 1.72
C VAL A 81 -7.41 -5.51 1.50
N ASP A 82 -8.05 -6.51 0.87
CA ASP A 82 -7.38 -7.70 0.35
C ASP A 82 -7.75 -7.91 -1.11
N CYS A 83 -6.90 -7.45 -2.03
CA CYS A 83 -7.13 -7.52 -3.48
C CYS A 83 -5.81 -7.80 -4.21
N PRO A 84 -5.79 -8.68 -5.23
CA PRO A 84 -4.59 -8.95 -6.03
C PRO A 84 -3.95 -7.70 -6.67
N PHE A 85 -4.74 -6.63 -6.88
CA PHE A 85 -4.31 -5.41 -7.54
C PHE A 85 -4.03 -4.24 -6.57
N ILE A 86 -3.90 -4.52 -5.26
CA ILE A 86 -3.49 -3.55 -4.24
C ILE A 86 -2.30 -4.14 -3.49
N ILE A 87 -1.30 -3.32 -3.16
CA ILE A 87 -0.16 -3.76 -2.34
C ILE A 87 -0.65 -4.19 -0.96
N ARG A 88 -0.34 -5.44 -0.60
CA ARG A 88 -0.71 -5.99 0.69
C ARG A 88 0.21 -5.48 1.81
N LEU A 89 -0.38 -5.16 2.96
CA LEU A 89 0.32 -5.05 4.24
C LEU A 89 0.29 -6.42 4.94
N TYR A 90 1.46 -6.98 5.20
CA TYR A 90 1.61 -8.25 5.93
C TYR A 90 1.68 -8.02 7.43
N GLU A 91 2.58 -7.13 7.86
CA GLU A 91 2.86 -6.89 9.28
C GLU A 91 3.28 -5.47 9.55
N THR A 92 3.25 -5.08 10.82
CA THR A 92 3.77 -3.78 11.28
C THR A 92 4.69 -3.95 12.47
N TYR A 93 5.80 -3.22 12.47
CA TYR A 93 6.75 -3.21 13.59
C TYR A 93 6.93 -1.80 14.15
N ASN A 94 7.06 -1.71 15.46
CA ASN A 94 7.26 -0.47 16.17
C ASN A 94 8.66 -0.46 16.79
N GLY A 95 9.60 0.24 16.17
CA GLY A 95 10.95 0.42 16.72
C GLY A 95 11.05 1.68 17.57
N ALA A 96 12.21 1.97 18.16
CA ALA A 96 12.40 3.16 18.98
C ALA A 96 12.13 4.46 18.19
N GLN A 97 12.80 4.63 17.05
CA GLN A 97 12.75 5.87 16.25
C GLN A 97 11.87 5.77 14.98
N PHE A 98 11.50 4.56 14.56
CA PHE A 98 10.82 4.31 13.29
C PHE A 98 9.63 3.38 13.47
N LEU A 99 8.57 3.62 12.69
CA LEU A 99 7.52 2.66 12.40
C LEU A 99 7.89 1.91 11.12
N TYR A 100 7.52 0.64 11.03
CA TYR A 100 7.83 -0.19 9.87
C TYR A 100 6.58 -0.88 9.37
N LEU A 101 6.36 -0.80 8.06
CA LEU A 101 5.30 -1.52 7.35
C LEU A 101 5.95 -2.61 6.50
N LEU A 102 5.61 -3.88 6.77
CA LEU A 102 6.05 -5.01 5.96
C LEU A 102 5.03 -5.22 4.84
N LEU A 103 5.43 -4.93 3.63
CA LEU A 103 4.58 -4.86 2.45
C LEU A 103 4.94 -5.95 1.44
N GLU A 104 4.01 -6.21 0.53
CA GLU A 104 4.29 -6.97 -0.68
C GLU A 104 5.35 -6.27 -1.55
N PRO A 105 6.36 -7.01 -2.05
CA PRO A 105 7.39 -6.41 -2.88
C PRO A 105 6.89 -6.24 -4.33
N ALA A 106 6.97 -5.02 -4.85
CA ALA A 106 6.71 -4.71 -6.25
C ALA A 106 8.03 -4.54 -7.02
N LEU A 107 8.59 -5.66 -7.49
CA LEU A 107 9.91 -5.71 -8.11
C LEU A 107 9.93 -5.37 -9.62
N GLY A 108 8.76 -5.18 -10.23
CA GLY A 108 8.64 -4.79 -11.64
C GLY A 108 8.84 -3.28 -11.88
N GLY A 109 9.03 -2.50 -10.81
CA GLY A 109 9.17 -1.05 -10.87
C GLY A 109 7.84 -0.32 -11.11
N GLU A 110 7.93 0.96 -11.43
CA GLU A 110 6.76 1.80 -11.71
C GLU A 110 6.22 1.55 -13.12
N LEU A 111 4.89 1.59 -13.27
CA LEU A 111 4.23 1.46 -14.55
C LEU A 111 4.68 2.56 -15.51
N PHE A 112 4.79 3.81 -15.05
CA PHE A 112 5.20 4.96 -15.86
C PHE A 112 6.57 4.74 -16.52
N SER A 113 7.56 4.41 -15.69
CA SER A 113 8.92 4.11 -16.13
C SER A 113 8.95 2.92 -17.10
N THR A 114 8.11 1.91 -16.86
CA THR A 114 8.01 0.73 -17.74
C THR A 114 7.41 1.07 -19.09
N TYR A 115 6.36 1.90 -19.12
CA TYR A 115 5.72 2.38 -20.34
C TYR A 115 6.73 3.08 -21.26
N GLY A 116 7.56 3.96 -20.68
CA GLY A 116 8.64 4.64 -21.37
C GLY A 116 9.66 3.68 -21.98
N ARG A 117 10.23 2.81 -21.15
CA ARG A 117 11.33 1.91 -21.57
C ARG A 117 10.90 0.84 -22.57
N LYS A 118 9.66 0.36 -22.48
CA LYS A 118 9.13 -0.70 -23.35
C LYS A 118 8.35 -0.16 -24.54
N ASN A 119 8.22 1.17 -24.67
CA ASN A 119 7.50 1.86 -25.73
C ASN A 119 6.03 1.39 -25.87
N PHE A 120 5.31 1.30 -24.74
CA PHE A 120 3.93 0.83 -24.71
C PHE A 120 2.88 1.89 -25.09
N TYR A 121 3.31 3.11 -25.41
CA TYR A 121 2.42 4.22 -25.72
C TYR A 121 1.52 3.91 -26.92
N GLY A 122 0.21 4.16 -26.77
CA GLY A 122 -0.78 3.95 -27.83
C GLY A 122 -1.17 2.49 -28.08
N ILE A 123 -0.58 1.53 -27.37
CA ILE A 123 -0.93 0.10 -27.50
C ILE A 123 -2.15 -0.20 -26.65
N LEU A 124 -3.26 -0.53 -27.31
CA LEU A 124 -4.56 -0.71 -26.69
C LEU A 124 -4.57 -1.88 -25.70
N GLU A 125 -3.93 -2.99 -26.03
CA GLU A 125 -3.90 -4.21 -25.22
C GLU A 125 -3.32 -3.94 -23.82
N PHE A 126 -2.19 -3.22 -23.75
CA PHE A 126 -1.57 -2.86 -22.48
C PHE A 126 -2.42 -1.84 -21.71
N ALA A 127 -2.96 -0.83 -22.40
CA ALA A 127 -3.82 0.17 -21.77
C ALA A 127 -5.07 -0.50 -21.15
N THR A 128 -5.71 -1.41 -21.88
CA THR A 128 -6.87 -2.17 -21.40
C THR A 128 -6.49 -3.06 -20.20
N PHE A 129 -5.39 -3.81 -20.28
CA PHE A 129 -4.96 -4.70 -19.20
C PHE A 129 -4.69 -3.95 -17.89
N TYR A 130 -3.90 -2.87 -17.94
CA TYR A 130 -3.56 -2.10 -16.73
C TYR A 130 -4.75 -1.31 -16.20
N SER A 131 -5.60 -0.76 -17.07
CA SER A 131 -6.83 -0.09 -16.66
C SER A 131 -7.79 -1.05 -15.96
N ALA A 132 -7.90 -2.30 -16.42
CA ALA A 132 -8.70 -3.33 -15.77
C ALA A 132 -8.18 -3.66 -14.36
N CYS A 133 -6.86 -3.75 -14.17
CA CYS A 133 -6.25 -3.95 -12.85
C CYS A 133 -6.62 -2.82 -11.87
N VAL A 134 -6.49 -1.57 -12.31
CA VAL A 134 -6.87 -0.38 -11.52
C VAL A 134 -8.37 -0.37 -11.21
N ALA A 135 -9.21 -0.67 -12.21
CA ALA A 135 -10.65 -0.71 -12.03
C ALA A 135 -11.07 -1.75 -10.98
N LEU A 136 -10.45 -2.94 -10.98
CA LEU A 136 -10.70 -3.99 -9.99
C LEU A 136 -10.22 -3.59 -8.59
N ALA A 137 -9.06 -2.94 -8.47
CA ALA A 137 -8.59 -2.37 -7.21
C ALA A 137 -9.58 -1.35 -6.65
N PHE A 138 -10.09 -0.44 -7.49
CA PHE A 138 -11.02 0.60 -7.09
C PHE A 138 -12.40 0.03 -6.75
N ALA A 139 -12.92 -0.92 -7.53
CA ALA A 139 -14.17 -1.61 -7.21
C ALA A 139 -14.10 -2.26 -5.82
N HIS A 140 -12.97 -2.90 -5.49
CA HIS A 140 -12.75 -3.50 -4.18
C HIS A 140 -12.72 -2.49 -3.02
N MET A 141 -12.03 -1.36 -3.22
CA MET A 141 -11.99 -0.28 -2.23
C MET A 141 -13.35 0.40 -2.05
N HIS A 142 -14.02 0.74 -3.15
CA HIS A 142 -15.34 1.39 -3.13
C HIS A 142 -16.40 0.49 -2.48
N GLY A 143 -16.34 -0.83 -2.71
CA GLY A 143 -17.20 -1.80 -2.03
C GLY A 143 -17.03 -1.82 -0.50
N ARG A 144 -15.96 -1.21 0.03
CA ARG A 144 -15.67 -1.03 1.46
C ARG A 144 -15.77 0.43 1.90
N HIS A 145 -16.37 1.29 1.07
CA HIS A 145 -16.47 2.73 1.31
C HIS A 145 -15.10 3.42 1.45
N ILE A 146 -14.06 2.90 0.80
CA ILE A 146 -12.72 3.49 0.77
C ILE A 146 -12.51 4.17 -0.57
N VAL A 147 -12.14 5.44 -0.56
CA VAL A 147 -11.78 6.22 -1.76
C VAL A 147 -10.27 6.43 -1.77
N TYR A 148 -9.59 6.10 -2.88
CA TYR A 148 -8.12 6.11 -2.98
C TYR A 148 -7.51 7.53 -3.01
N ARG A 149 -8.09 8.43 -3.81
CA ARG A 149 -7.75 9.87 -3.88
C ARG A 149 -6.34 10.28 -4.35
N ASP A 150 -5.46 9.35 -4.74
CA ASP A 150 -4.10 9.67 -5.24
C ASP A 150 -3.76 8.90 -6.53
N THR A 151 -4.65 8.96 -7.53
CA THR A 151 -4.47 8.26 -8.80
C THR A 151 -3.40 8.95 -9.64
N LYS A 152 -2.17 8.46 -9.54
CA LYS A 152 -1.03 8.92 -10.35
C LYS A 152 -0.12 7.76 -10.77
N PRO A 153 0.59 7.87 -11.91
CA PRO A 153 1.39 6.78 -12.45
C PRO A 153 2.49 6.26 -11.51
N GLU A 154 3.00 7.10 -10.61
CA GLU A 154 4.04 6.79 -9.63
C GLU A 154 3.54 5.80 -8.57
N ASN A 155 2.25 5.80 -8.27
CA ASN A 155 1.65 4.87 -7.31
C ASN A 155 1.15 3.57 -7.97
N MET A 156 1.35 3.42 -9.27
CA MET A 156 1.03 2.20 -10.01
C MET A 156 2.31 1.40 -10.20
N VAL A 157 2.49 0.37 -9.38
CA VAL A 157 3.71 -0.46 -9.38
C VAL A 157 3.45 -1.82 -9.98
N LEU A 158 4.49 -2.44 -10.53
CA LEU A 158 4.42 -3.75 -11.16
C LEU A 158 5.02 -4.82 -10.27
N THR A 159 4.38 -5.97 -10.23
CA THR A 159 4.98 -7.21 -9.70
C THR A 159 6.07 -7.71 -10.64
N ALA A 160 6.93 -8.63 -10.19
CA ALA A 160 7.90 -9.31 -11.05
C ALA A 160 7.26 -10.06 -12.24
N LYS A 161 5.97 -10.41 -12.12
CA LYS A 161 5.18 -11.07 -13.18
C LYS A 161 4.50 -10.08 -14.12
N GLY A 162 4.65 -8.78 -13.92
CA GLY A 162 4.05 -7.74 -14.77
C GLY A 162 2.62 -7.32 -14.42
N TYR A 163 2.01 -7.89 -13.38
CA TYR A 163 0.70 -7.40 -12.89
C TYR A 163 0.84 -6.08 -12.16
N LEU A 164 -0.10 -5.17 -12.41
CA LEU A 164 -0.18 -3.88 -11.73
C LEU A 164 -0.80 -4.02 -10.34
N LYS A 165 -0.21 -3.29 -9.39
CA LYS A 165 -0.74 -3.07 -8.06
C LYS A 165 -0.77 -1.59 -7.72
N VAL A 166 -1.87 -1.16 -7.12
CA VAL A 166 -1.99 0.17 -6.52
C VAL A 166 -1.20 0.17 -5.22
N ALA A 167 -0.23 1.07 -5.12
CA ALA A 167 0.58 1.34 -3.94
C ALA A 167 0.14 2.65 -3.25
N ASP A 168 0.72 2.92 -2.09
CA ASP A 168 0.55 4.15 -1.29
C ASP A 168 -0.92 4.55 -1.01
N LEU A 169 -1.48 4.05 0.08
CA LEU A 169 -2.83 4.39 0.54
C LEU A 169 -2.84 5.61 1.49
N GLY A 170 -1.78 6.44 1.50
CA GLY A 170 -1.63 7.56 2.43
C GLY A 170 -2.73 8.62 2.35
N LEU A 171 -3.29 8.83 1.15
CA LEU A 171 -4.42 9.74 0.92
C LEU A 171 -5.77 9.02 0.86
N ALA A 172 -5.78 7.68 0.93
CA ALA A 172 -7.03 6.94 0.92
C ALA A 172 -7.87 7.28 2.16
N LYS A 173 -9.20 7.21 2.03
CA LYS A 173 -10.12 7.60 3.11
C LYS A 173 -11.36 6.74 3.13
N PHE A 174 -11.76 6.29 4.33
CA PHE A 174 -13.08 5.72 4.54
C PHE A 174 -14.13 6.85 4.54
N VAL A 175 -15.13 6.75 3.65
CA VAL A 175 -16.13 7.78 3.42
C VAL A 175 -17.51 7.16 3.27
N ILE A 176 -18.42 7.50 4.20
CA ILE A 176 -19.86 7.26 4.04
C ILE A 176 -20.50 8.58 3.61
N GLY A 177 -20.85 8.71 2.33
CA GLY A 177 -21.42 9.94 1.76
C GLY A 177 -20.36 10.88 1.18
N LYS A 178 -20.38 12.17 1.56
CA LYS A 178 -19.46 13.20 1.04
C LYS A 178 -18.30 13.45 2.00
N THR A 179 -17.11 13.72 1.46
CA THR A 179 -15.95 14.23 2.20
C THR A 179 -15.52 15.57 1.59
N PHE A 180 -15.12 16.52 2.44
CA PHE A 180 -14.74 17.89 2.04
C PHE A 180 -13.25 18.19 2.23
N THR A 181 -12.42 17.13 2.32
CA THR A 181 -10.98 17.27 2.51
C THR A 181 -10.28 17.32 1.15
N THR A 182 -9.57 18.40 0.88
CA THR A 182 -8.73 18.55 -0.32
C THR A 182 -7.63 17.48 -0.33
N CYS A 183 -7.33 16.94 -1.50
CA CYS A 183 -6.28 15.96 -1.76
C CYS A 183 -5.82 16.11 -3.22
N GLY A 184 -4.52 15.92 -3.48
CA GLY A 184 -3.89 16.19 -4.78
C GLY A 184 -2.97 17.39 -4.69
#